data_AF-A0A9D8AUA3-F1
#
_entry.id   AF-A0A9D8AUA3-F1
#
_cell.length_a   1.000
_cell.length_b   1.000
_cell.length_c   1.000
_cell.angle_alpha   90.00
_cell.angle_beta   90.00
_cell.angle_gamma   90.00
#
_symmetry.space_group_name_H-M   'P 1'
#
loop_
_entity.id
_entity.type
_entity.pdbx_description
1 polymer ?
#
loop_
_entity_poly.entity_id
_entity_poly.type
_entity_poly.pdbx_seq_one_letter_code
_entity_poly.pdbx_strand_id
1 'polypeptide(L)'
;MSENITHTAVTDDCARLALHSPEICEAFKIALGERLEIARLGGVTRSGAKFVVPLLERIRQEWPSRQDSNGLVDKLAFVLGWLCHRAADLQMKPVFREADAGCALSPTDCSVYHDVYLFREVYGSGQEAPYVPETLEAGMASSAAARAVRVDEIEGVLRALWQRALIALHTFIPDQEDIDGWLERLFKLRQRFYVDLHRYAEAFAVPDPDKVRRFIVDTHFYDLQDAVIRLARSIQRGEPDGTIDLDAAIRDAASQSQYAQALRRGTLYLQAASDFFEGRIARESLMDALERGKQGVS
;
A
#
# COMPACT_ATOMS: atom_id res chain seq x y z
N MET A 1 8.29 -4.34 -8.11
CA MET A 1 7.13 -4.05 -7.23
C MET A 1 6.49 -2.78 -7.75
N SER A 2 5.37 -2.91 -8.46
CA SER A 2 4.54 -1.78 -8.88
C SER A 2 3.40 -1.56 -7.89
N GLU A 3 2.87 -0.35 -7.80
CA GLU A 3 1.74 0.05 -6.92
C GLU A 3 2.17 0.42 -5.48
N ASN A 4 3.44 0.75 -5.28
CA ASN A 4 3.98 1.04 -3.95
C ASN A 4 3.28 2.25 -3.30
N ILE A 5 3.13 3.34 -4.05
CA ILE A 5 2.55 4.58 -3.51
C ILE A 5 1.06 4.40 -3.26
N THR A 6 0.36 3.71 -4.17
CA THR A 6 -1.07 3.41 -4.05
C THR A 6 -1.37 2.60 -2.79
N HIS A 7 -0.62 1.52 -2.56
CA HIS A 7 -0.78 0.70 -1.37
C HIS A 7 -0.40 1.47 -0.10
N THR A 8 0.70 2.21 -0.12
CA THR A 8 1.12 3.06 1.01
C THR A 8 0.03 4.09 1.34
N ALA A 9 -0.56 4.74 0.32
CA ALA A 9 -1.62 5.71 0.48
C ALA A 9 -2.89 5.11 1.09
N VAL A 10 -3.33 3.95 0.60
CA VAL A 10 -4.47 3.23 1.19
C VAL A 10 -4.18 2.87 2.65
N THR A 11 -2.99 2.36 2.96
CA THR A 11 -2.60 2.04 4.34
C THR A 11 -2.63 3.28 5.23
N ASP A 12 -2.01 4.38 4.81
CA ASP A 12 -1.95 5.60 5.60
C ASP A 12 -3.33 6.20 5.85
N ASP A 13 -4.19 6.26 4.82
CA ASP A 13 -5.55 6.78 4.98
C ASP A 13 -6.44 5.84 5.79
N CYS A 14 -6.32 4.52 5.65
CA CYS A 14 -6.99 3.60 6.56
C CYS A 14 -6.49 3.76 8.00
N ALA A 15 -5.20 4.03 8.21
CA ALA A 15 -4.67 4.31 9.55
C ALA A 15 -5.27 5.58 10.15
N ARG A 16 -5.35 6.67 9.38
CA ARG A 16 -5.97 7.94 9.79
C ARG A 16 -7.44 7.73 10.18
N LEU A 17 -8.20 7.03 9.34
CA LEU A 17 -9.61 6.72 9.60
C LEU A 17 -9.76 5.82 10.83
N ALA A 18 -8.87 4.83 11.01
CA ALA A 18 -8.90 3.94 12.17
C ALA A 18 -8.57 4.66 13.49
N LEU A 19 -7.58 5.56 13.47
CA LEU A 19 -7.24 6.41 14.63
C LEU A 19 -8.37 7.35 15.00
N HIS A 20 -9.11 7.85 14.00
CA HIS A 20 -10.27 8.72 14.19
C HIS A 20 -11.53 7.95 14.65
N SER A 21 -11.66 6.68 14.27
CA SER A 21 -12.85 5.87 14.56
C SER A 21 -12.99 5.55 16.06
N PRO A 22 -14.20 5.67 16.64
CA PRO A 22 -14.47 5.19 18.00
C PRO A 22 -14.58 3.67 18.09
N GLU A 23 -14.75 2.95 16.97
CA GLU A 23 -15.00 1.50 16.96
C GLU A 23 -13.72 0.65 16.99
N ILE A 24 -12.60 1.25 16.59
CA ILE A 24 -11.28 0.61 16.58
C ILE A 24 -10.72 0.54 18.00
N CYS A 25 -10.28 -0.66 18.40
CA CYS A 25 -9.76 -0.94 19.72
C CYS A 25 -8.44 -0.21 19.98
N GLU A 26 -8.15 0.02 21.26
CA GLU A 26 -6.98 0.78 21.68
C GLU A 26 -5.66 0.14 21.23
N ALA A 27 -5.59 -1.19 21.17
CA ALA A 27 -4.41 -1.90 20.70
C ALA A 27 -4.01 -1.50 19.27
N PHE A 28 -5.00 -1.32 18.40
CA PHE A 28 -4.79 -0.95 17.01
C PHE A 28 -4.43 0.52 16.90
N LYS A 29 -5.02 1.39 17.73
CA LYS A 29 -4.67 2.81 17.81
C LYS A 29 -3.22 3.01 18.24
N ILE A 30 -2.77 2.29 19.25
CA ILE A 30 -1.36 2.26 19.67
C ILE A 30 -0.46 1.83 18.51
N ALA A 31 -0.75 0.69 17.88
CA ALA A 31 0.09 0.16 16.81
C ALA A 31 0.15 1.08 15.58
N LEU A 32 -0.98 1.63 15.13
CA LEU A 32 -1.03 2.51 13.96
C LEU A 32 -0.50 3.92 14.27
N GLY A 33 -0.69 4.41 15.49
CA GLY A 33 -0.22 5.73 15.92
C GLY A 33 1.28 5.79 16.18
N GLU A 34 1.86 4.73 16.75
CA GLU A 34 3.28 4.70 17.14
C GLU A 34 4.21 4.01 16.14
N ARG A 35 3.67 3.19 15.23
CA ARG A 35 4.44 2.33 14.31
C ARG A 35 3.91 2.35 12.87
N LEU A 36 3.46 3.52 12.41
CA LEU A 36 2.90 3.68 11.05
C LEU A 36 3.89 3.22 9.96
N GLU A 37 5.19 3.45 10.14
CA GLU A 37 6.24 2.99 9.23
C GLU A 37 6.29 1.46 9.09
N ILE A 38 6.01 0.72 10.16
CA ILE A 38 5.93 -0.74 10.13
C ILE A 38 4.62 -1.18 9.47
N ALA A 39 3.52 -0.46 9.68
CA ALA A 39 2.28 -0.69 8.96
C ALA A 39 2.46 -0.44 7.45
N ARG A 40 3.18 0.61 7.04
CA ARG A 40 3.52 0.84 5.62
C ARG A 40 4.31 -0.33 5.03
N LEU A 41 5.26 -0.89 5.77
CA LEU A 41 5.99 -2.09 5.35
C LEU A 41 5.05 -3.28 5.12
N GLY A 42 4.09 -3.50 6.02
CA GLY A 42 3.02 -4.49 5.83
C GLY A 42 2.14 -4.18 4.62
N GLY A 43 1.82 -2.90 4.41
CA GLY A 43 1.04 -2.34 3.30
C GLY A 43 1.58 -2.66 1.91
N VAL A 44 2.89 -2.90 1.79
CA VAL A 44 3.56 -3.17 0.52
C VAL A 44 4.06 -4.61 0.42
N THR A 45 3.83 -5.43 1.45
CA THR A 45 4.26 -6.83 1.49
C THR A 45 3.21 -7.75 0.86
N ARG A 46 3.62 -8.61 -0.07
CA ARG A 46 2.72 -9.56 -0.76
C ARG A 46 2.50 -10.85 0.03
N SER A 47 1.44 -11.59 -0.32
CA SER A 47 1.22 -13.01 0.06
C SER A 47 0.88 -13.32 1.53
N GLY A 48 0.22 -12.40 2.24
CA GLY A 48 -0.10 -12.54 3.67
C GLY A 48 -1.39 -13.20 4.05
N ALA A 49 -2.31 -13.37 3.10
CA ALA A 49 -3.69 -13.79 3.36
C ALA A 49 -3.80 -14.97 4.34
N LYS A 50 -2.91 -15.96 4.21
CA LYS A 50 -2.90 -17.18 5.03
C LYS A 50 -2.33 -17.00 6.43
N PHE A 51 -1.60 -15.93 6.68
CA PHE A 51 -0.88 -15.67 7.93
C PHE A 51 -1.55 -14.61 8.80
N VAL A 52 -2.37 -13.71 8.23
CA VAL A 52 -3.01 -12.62 8.97
C VAL A 52 -3.79 -13.12 10.18
N VAL A 53 -4.72 -14.07 10.00
CA VAL A 53 -5.58 -14.54 11.10
C VAL A 53 -4.80 -15.28 12.19
N PRO A 54 -3.91 -16.26 11.88
CA PRO A 54 -3.06 -16.88 12.89
C PRO A 54 -2.16 -15.89 13.64
N LEU A 55 -1.62 -14.89 12.95
CA LEU A 55 -0.78 -13.86 13.58
C LEU A 55 -1.61 -12.97 14.51
N LEU A 56 -2.79 -12.49 14.07
CA LEU A 56 -3.68 -11.71 14.93
C LEU A 56 -4.10 -12.49 16.18
N GLU A 57 -4.43 -13.77 16.04
CA GLU A 57 -4.80 -14.62 17.18
C GLU A 57 -3.66 -14.75 18.19
N ARG A 58 -2.43 -15.00 17.71
CA ARG A 58 -1.25 -15.07 18.55
C ARG A 58 -0.96 -13.73 19.24
N ILE A 59 -0.99 -12.64 18.49
CA ILE A 59 -0.76 -11.29 19.01
C ILE A 59 -1.81 -10.96 20.08
N ARG A 60 -3.08 -11.28 19.84
CA ARG A 60 -4.18 -11.10 20.80
C ARG A 60 -3.92 -11.83 22.11
N GLN A 61 -3.46 -13.08 22.05
CA GLN A 61 -3.15 -13.87 23.25
C GLN A 61 -1.96 -13.31 24.04
N GLU A 62 -0.94 -12.80 23.35
CA GLU A 62 0.27 -12.25 23.97
C GLU A 62 0.11 -10.75 24.36
N TRP A 63 -0.93 -10.06 23.90
CA TRP A 63 -1.12 -8.61 24.09
C TRP A 63 -1.19 -8.16 25.56
N PRO A 64 -1.89 -8.87 26.48
CA PRO A 64 -1.96 -8.47 27.89
C PRO A 64 -0.60 -8.49 28.60
N SER A 65 0.35 -9.29 28.11
CA SER A 65 1.71 -9.43 28.66
C SER A 65 2.76 -8.75 27.77
N ARG A 66 2.35 -7.84 26.89
CA ARG A 66 3.28 -7.15 25.98
C ARG A 66 4.36 -6.38 26.75
N GLN A 67 5.56 -6.43 26.22
CA GLN A 67 6.72 -5.65 26.65
C GLN A 67 7.36 -5.07 25.40
N ASP A 68 7.92 -3.87 25.47
CA ASP A 68 8.50 -3.21 24.28
C ASP A 68 9.57 -4.09 23.61
N SER A 69 10.31 -4.88 24.39
CA SER A 69 11.37 -5.78 23.94
C SER A 69 10.91 -6.93 23.02
N ASN A 70 9.62 -7.29 23.02
CA ASN A 70 9.12 -8.45 22.27
C ASN A 70 8.53 -8.10 20.88
N GLY A 71 8.51 -6.80 20.54
CA GLY A 71 8.08 -6.30 19.23
C GLY A 71 6.62 -6.60 18.88
N LEU A 72 5.74 -6.82 19.88
CA LEU A 72 4.32 -7.10 19.64
C LEU A 72 3.59 -5.95 18.95
N VAL A 73 3.92 -4.71 19.30
CA VAL A 73 3.34 -3.51 18.67
C VAL A 73 3.73 -3.46 17.19
N ASP A 74 5.00 -3.68 16.86
CA ASP A 74 5.50 -3.71 15.48
C ASP A 74 4.85 -4.84 14.67
N LYS A 75 4.74 -6.04 15.25
CA LYS A 75 4.07 -7.18 14.60
C LYS A 75 2.59 -6.88 14.33
N LEU A 76 1.90 -6.24 15.29
CA LEU A 76 0.52 -5.83 15.09
C LEU A 76 0.42 -4.80 13.98
N ALA A 77 1.22 -3.72 14.03
CA ALA A 77 1.25 -2.69 13.00
C ALA A 77 1.48 -3.28 11.61
N PHE A 78 2.45 -4.19 11.47
CA PHE A 78 2.73 -4.89 10.23
C PHE A 78 1.49 -5.65 9.71
N VAL A 79 0.81 -6.40 10.58
CA VAL A 79 -0.39 -7.17 10.19
C VAL A 79 -1.56 -6.25 9.81
N LEU A 80 -1.75 -5.11 10.48
CA LEU A 80 -2.75 -4.11 10.13
C LEU A 80 -2.46 -3.46 8.77
N GLY A 81 -1.20 -3.12 8.53
CA GLY A 81 -0.73 -2.72 7.20
C GLY A 81 -1.03 -3.76 6.13
N TRP A 82 -0.83 -5.05 6.46
CA TRP A 82 -1.08 -6.15 5.53
C TRP A 82 -2.56 -6.34 5.19
N LEU A 83 -3.47 -6.03 6.12
CA LEU A 83 -4.90 -5.99 5.86
C LEU A 83 -5.24 -4.89 4.84
N CYS A 84 -4.66 -3.70 5.02
CA CYS A 84 -4.83 -2.58 4.10
C CYS A 84 -4.25 -2.90 2.72
N HIS A 85 -3.08 -3.56 2.66
CA HIS A 85 -2.50 -4.09 1.42
C HIS A 85 -3.52 -4.94 0.67
N ARG A 86 -4.07 -5.95 1.34
CA ARG A 86 -5.07 -6.86 0.75
C ARG A 86 -6.30 -6.11 0.25
N ALA A 87 -6.75 -5.09 0.98
CA ALA A 87 -7.89 -4.26 0.56
C ALA A 87 -7.59 -3.52 -0.75
N ALA A 88 -6.45 -2.84 -0.84
CA ALA A 88 -5.99 -2.18 -2.06
C ALA A 88 -5.85 -3.19 -3.22
N ASP A 89 -5.19 -4.33 -2.98
CA ASP A 89 -4.94 -5.36 -3.98
C ASP A 89 -6.25 -5.88 -4.61
N LEU A 90 -7.26 -6.17 -3.78
CA LEU A 90 -8.56 -6.67 -4.24
C LEU A 90 -9.35 -5.61 -5.02
N GLN A 91 -9.15 -4.33 -4.72
CA GLN A 91 -9.81 -3.24 -5.43
C GLN A 91 -9.11 -2.90 -6.74
N MET A 92 -7.78 -2.77 -6.72
CA MET A 92 -7.03 -2.19 -7.82
C MET A 92 -6.67 -3.20 -8.91
N LYS A 93 -6.43 -4.48 -8.56
CA LYS A 93 -6.07 -5.50 -9.57
C LYS A 93 -7.13 -5.73 -10.65
N PRO A 94 -8.44 -5.76 -10.36
CA PRO A 94 -9.46 -5.75 -11.41
C PRO A 94 -9.33 -4.52 -12.32
N VAL A 95 -9.21 -3.32 -11.75
CA VAL A 95 -9.08 -2.05 -12.49
C VAL A 95 -7.86 -2.07 -13.41
N PHE A 96 -6.71 -2.53 -12.93
CA PHE A 96 -5.50 -2.64 -13.75
C PHE A 96 -5.66 -3.60 -14.92
N ARG A 97 -6.31 -4.75 -14.68
CA ARG A 97 -6.54 -5.77 -15.73
C ARG A 97 -7.52 -5.28 -16.79
N GLU A 98 -8.52 -4.48 -16.42
CA GLU A 98 -9.51 -3.96 -17.35
C GLU A 98 -8.98 -2.74 -18.12
N ALA A 99 -8.45 -1.75 -17.41
CA ALA A 99 -7.99 -0.50 -18.01
C ALA A 99 -6.67 -0.64 -18.80
N ASP A 100 -5.89 -1.68 -18.54
CA ASP A 100 -4.56 -1.89 -19.13
C ASP A 100 -4.28 -3.36 -19.52
N ALA A 101 -5.31 -4.06 -19.99
CA ALA A 101 -5.29 -5.49 -20.31
C ALA A 101 -4.15 -5.96 -21.25
N GLY A 102 -3.61 -5.06 -22.07
CA GLY A 102 -2.56 -5.34 -23.07
C GLY A 102 -1.15 -4.90 -22.67
N CYS A 103 -0.94 -4.39 -21.46
CA CYS A 103 0.38 -3.89 -21.07
C CYS A 103 1.37 -5.04 -20.83
N ALA A 104 2.42 -5.11 -21.65
CA ALA A 104 3.50 -6.10 -21.48
C ALA A 104 4.50 -5.72 -20.38
N LEU A 105 4.38 -4.52 -19.79
CA LEU A 105 5.29 -4.00 -18.78
C LEU A 105 4.86 -4.41 -17.37
N SER A 106 5.83 -4.50 -16.46
CA SER A 106 5.59 -4.64 -15.03
C SER A 106 6.47 -3.65 -14.27
N PRO A 107 5.92 -2.63 -13.56
CA PRO A 107 4.52 -2.19 -13.51
C PRO A 107 3.77 -2.08 -14.84
N THR A 108 2.44 -2.25 -14.81
CA THR A 108 1.57 -1.75 -15.91
C THR A 108 1.58 -0.22 -15.93
N ASP A 109 1.23 0.39 -17.05
CA ASP A 109 1.16 1.87 -17.11
C ASP A 109 0.06 2.41 -16.19
N CYS A 110 -1.09 1.73 -16.13
CA CYS A 110 -2.17 2.13 -15.23
C CYS A 110 -1.71 2.22 -13.78
N SER A 111 -0.95 1.22 -13.31
CA SER A 111 -0.35 1.23 -11.97
C SER A 111 0.60 2.41 -11.74
N VAL A 112 1.46 2.74 -12.72
CA VAL A 112 2.38 3.89 -12.61
C VAL A 112 1.59 5.18 -12.49
N TYR A 113 0.56 5.36 -13.32
CA TYR A 113 -0.27 6.55 -13.31
C TYR A 113 -1.05 6.70 -12.00
N HIS A 114 -1.54 5.60 -11.41
CA HIS A 114 -2.19 5.62 -10.09
C HIS A 114 -1.23 6.05 -8.99
N ASP A 115 -0.01 5.48 -8.96
CA ASP A 115 1.02 5.86 -8.00
C ASP A 115 1.41 7.35 -8.14
N VAL A 116 1.64 7.82 -9.36
CA VAL A 116 1.98 9.22 -9.65
C VAL A 116 0.84 10.16 -9.25
N TYR A 117 -0.40 9.77 -9.53
CA TYR A 117 -1.57 10.56 -9.17
C TYR A 117 -1.71 10.68 -7.65
N LEU A 118 -1.60 9.58 -6.91
CA LEU A 118 -1.65 9.61 -5.45
C LEU A 118 -0.41 10.27 -4.83
N PHE A 119 0.76 10.20 -5.46
CA PHE A 119 1.91 11.01 -5.03
C PHE A 119 1.57 12.51 -5.01
N ARG A 120 0.86 13.00 -6.04
CA ARG A 120 0.39 14.39 -6.10
C ARG A 120 -0.71 14.66 -5.07
N GLU A 121 -1.80 13.91 -5.13
CA GLU A 121 -3.02 14.20 -4.35
C GLU A 121 -2.88 13.85 -2.86
N VAL A 122 -2.24 12.71 -2.56
CA VAL A 122 -2.15 12.22 -1.19
C VAL A 122 -0.96 12.82 -0.45
N TYR A 123 0.15 12.99 -1.15
CA TYR A 123 1.41 13.39 -0.54
C TYR A 123 1.89 14.79 -0.94
N GLY A 124 1.05 15.57 -1.63
CA GLY A 124 1.39 16.93 -2.05
C GLY A 124 2.63 16.98 -2.94
N SER A 125 2.87 15.93 -3.73
CA SER A 125 4.15 15.74 -4.47
C SER A 125 5.37 15.69 -3.54
N GLY A 126 5.27 14.95 -2.43
CA GLY A 126 6.35 14.73 -1.48
C GLY A 126 6.52 15.82 -0.42
N GLN A 127 5.54 16.71 -0.26
CA GLN A 127 5.49 17.62 0.90
C GLN A 127 5.05 16.90 2.18
N GLU A 128 4.42 15.74 2.04
CA GLU A 128 3.95 14.91 3.13
C GLU A 128 4.73 13.60 3.21
N ALA A 129 5.05 13.18 4.44
CA ALA A 129 5.71 11.92 4.71
C ALA A 129 4.90 10.72 4.16
N PRO A 130 5.56 9.61 3.74
CA PRO A 130 6.99 9.32 3.89
C PRO A 130 7.87 9.79 2.73
N TYR A 131 7.29 10.48 1.74
CA TYR A 131 8.01 10.84 0.53
C TYR A 131 8.61 12.24 0.64
N VAL A 132 9.56 12.51 -0.25
CA VAL A 132 10.20 13.82 -0.44
C VAL A 132 9.95 14.31 -1.87
N PRO A 133 10.05 15.62 -2.15
CA PRO A 133 9.74 16.15 -3.48
C PRO A 133 10.52 15.51 -4.63
N GLU A 134 11.76 15.11 -4.36
CA GLU A 134 12.65 14.46 -5.32
C GLU A 134 12.24 13.02 -5.67
N THR A 135 11.29 12.41 -4.96
CA THR A 135 10.97 10.96 -5.06
C THR A 135 10.68 10.51 -6.48
N LEU A 136 9.91 11.30 -7.24
CA LEU A 136 9.55 11.03 -8.64
C LEU A 136 10.17 12.04 -9.60
N GLU A 137 11.15 12.82 -9.17
CA GLU A 137 11.79 13.83 -10.01
C GLU A 137 12.89 13.19 -10.87
N ALA A 138 12.89 13.47 -12.17
CA ALA A 138 13.93 13.01 -13.08
C ALA A 138 15.30 13.52 -12.62
N GLY A 139 16.19 12.58 -12.29
CA GLY A 139 17.55 12.89 -11.85
C GLY A 139 17.63 13.69 -10.54
N MET A 140 16.55 13.76 -9.75
CA MET A 140 16.49 14.55 -8.51
C MET A 140 16.97 16.01 -8.70
N ALA A 141 16.57 16.64 -9.81
CA ALA A 141 17.09 17.93 -10.26
C ALA A 141 16.96 19.08 -9.23
N SER A 142 16.00 19.03 -8.31
CA SER A 142 15.86 20.02 -7.23
C SER A 142 16.87 19.81 -6.09
N SER A 143 17.46 18.62 -5.98
CA SER A 143 18.41 18.29 -4.92
C SER A 143 19.75 18.98 -5.09
N ALA A 144 20.22 19.66 -4.04
CA ALA A 144 21.56 20.22 -4.01
C ALA A 144 22.65 19.14 -4.14
N ALA A 145 22.40 17.93 -3.62
CA ALA A 145 23.33 16.81 -3.69
C ALA A 145 23.43 16.25 -5.12
N ALA A 146 22.32 16.23 -5.87
CA ALA A 146 22.30 15.77 -7.26
C ALA A 146 23.21 16.60 -8.17
N ARG A 147 23.35 17.91 -7.90
CA ARG A 147 24.28 18.79 -8.65
C ARG A 147 25.76 18.43 -8.47
N ALA A 148 26.11 17.75 -7.38
CA ALA A 148 27.48 17.39 -7.07
C ALA A 148 27.90 16.03 -7.67
N VAL A 149 26.96 15.29 -8.27
CA VAL A 149 27.19 13.92 -8.74
C VAL A 149 26.59 13.69 -10.12
N ARG A 150 27.06 12.68 -10.83
CA ARG A 150 26.39 12.18 -12.04
C ARG A 150 25.34 11.16 -11.62
N VAL A 151 24.11 11.63 -11.43
CA VAL A 151 23.00 10.84 -10.86
C VAL A 151 22.80 9.51 -11.61
N ASP A 152 22.79 9.53 -12.94
CA ASP A 152 22.61 8.31 -13.76
C ASP A 152 23.71 7.26 -13.50
N GLU A 153 24.96 7.70 -13.30
CA GLU A 153 26.08 6.80 -13.01
C GLU A 153 25.97 6.21 -11.60
N ILE A 154 25.61 7.04 -10.62
CA ILE A 154 25.40 6.57 -9.24
C ILE A 154 24.21 5.63 -9.16
N GLU A 155 23.12 5.92 -9.86
CA GLU A 155 21.94 5.06 -9.90
C GLU A 155 22.31 3.67 -10.43
N GLY A 156 23.09 3.59 -11.51
CA GLY A 156 23.59 2.32 -12.04
C GLY A 156 24.38 1.51 -11.00
N VAL A 157 25.27 2.17 -10.25
CA VAL A 157 26.06 1.53 -9.18
C VAL A 157 25.18 1.08 -8.01
N LEU A 158 24.32 1.95 -7.49
CA LEU A 158 23.42 1.64 -6.37
C LEU A 158 22.45 0.52 -6.73
N ARG A 159 21.92 0.53 -7.95
CA ARG A 159 21.06 -0.55 -8.47
C ARG A 159 21.78 -1.90 -8.43
N ALA A 160 23.04 -1.95 -8.87
CA ALA A 160 23.83 -3.18 -8.84
C ALA A 160 24.11 -3.65 -7.40
N LEU A 161 24.48 -2.74 -6.50
CA LEU A 161 24.72 -3.05 -5.08
C LEU A 161 23.46 -3.54 -4.38
N TRP A 162 22.31 -2.88 -4.61
CA TRP A 162 21.04 -3.25 -4.03
C TRP A 162 20.55 -4.62 -4.52
N GLN A 163 20.63 -4.88 -5.83
CA GLN A 163 20.31 -6.20 -6.39
C GLN A 163 21.18 -7.29 -5.76
N ARG A 164 22.49 -7.03 -5.61
CA ARG A 164 23.41 -7.97 -4.95
C ARG A 164 23.03 -8.21 -3.48
N ALA A 165 22.67 -7.16 -2.73
CA ALA A 165 22.24 -7.30 -1.35
C ALA A 165 20.95 -8.12 -1.23
N LEU A 166 19.95 -7.86 -2.07
CA LEU A 166 18.69 -8.62 -2.10
C LEU A 166 18.92 -10.09 -2.45
N ILE A 167 19.79 -10.37 -3.42
CA ILE A 167 20.21 -11.74 -3.77
C ILE A 167 20.90 -12.38 -2.54
N ALA A 168 21.81 -11.69 -1.86
CA ALA A 168 22.50 -12.24 -0.69
C ALA A 168 21.56 -12.58 0.48
N LEU A 169 20.39 -11.96 0.58
CA LEU A 169 19.38 -12.27 1.60
C LEU A 169 18.60 -13.58 1.30
N HIS A 170 18.71 -14.13 0.09
CA HIS A 170 18.10 -15.39 -0.28
C HIS A 170 19.05 -16.56 -0.05
N THR A 171 18.56 -17.60 0.65
CA THR A 171 19.23 -18.91 0.67
C THR A 171 18.98 -19.61 -0.66
N PHE A 172 19.84 -19.39 -1.65
CA PHE A 172 19.78 -20.12 -2.90
C PHE A 172 20.40 -21.50 -2.73
N ILE A 173 19.55 -22.52 -2.63
CA ILE A 173 19.97 -23.92 -2.76
C ILE A 173 19.87 -24.25 -4.25
N PRO A 174 20.98 -24.53 -4.96
CA PRO A 174 20.94 -24.94 -6.36
C PRO A 174 20.13 -26.22 -6.51
N ASP A 175 19.25 -26.24 -7.50
CA ASP A 175 18.64 -27.50 -7.95
C ASP A 175 19.67 -28.25 -8.79
N GLN A 176 20.26 -29.31 -8.24
CA GLN A 176 21.30 -30.07 -8.94
C GLN A 176 20.72 -30.97 -10.03
N GLU A 177 19.41 -31.22 -10.03
CA GLU A 177 18.71 -32.02 -11.03
C GLU A 177 18.22 -31.16 -12.20
N ASP A 178 17.96 -29.86 -11.97
CA ASP A 178 17.52 -28.86 -12.95
C ASP A 178 18.27 -27.53 -12.81
N ILE A 179 19.56 -27.53 -13.16
CA ILE A 179 20.42 -26.33 -13.06
C ILE A 179 19.93 -25.21 -13.98
N ASP A 180 19.53 -25.52 -15.22
CA ASP A 180 19.10 -24.53 -16.20
C ASP A 180 17.78 -23.87 -15.79
N GLY A 181 16.80 -24.64 -15.33
CA GLY A 181 15.56 -24.09 -14.80
C GLY A 181 15.77 -23.32 -13.49
N TRP A 182 16.71 -23.73 -12.64
CA TRP A 182 17.11 -22.95 -11.47
C TRP A 182 17.73 -21.60 -11.84
N LEU A 183 18.62 -21.56 -12.83
CA LEU A 183 19.19 -20.32 -13.37
C LEU A 183 18.10 -19.43 -13.98
N GLU A 184 17.16 -19.99 -14.73
CA GLU A 184 16.04 -19.24 -15.29
C GLU A 184 15.16 -18.62 -14.18
N ARG A 185 14.86 -19.38 -13.12
CA ARG A 185 14.14 -18.90 -11.93
C ARG A 185 14.92 -17.78 -11.23
N LEU A 186 16.24 -17.91 -11.11
CA LEU A 186 17.12 -16.88 -10.54
C LEU A 186 17.12 -15.60 -11.40
N PHE A 187 17.22 -15.70 -12.72
CA PHE A 187 17.16 -14.54 -13.61
C PHE A 187 15.79 -13.86 -13.57
N LYS A 188 14.70 -14.63 -13.54
CA LYS A 188 13.34 -14.11 -13.33
C LYS A 188 13.21 -13.39 -11.99
N LEU A 189 13.81 -13.93 -10.92
CA LEU A 189 13.82 -13.28 -9.61
C LEU A 189 14.61 -11.96 -9.63
N ARG A 190 15.78 -11.93 -10.27
CA ARG A 190 16.57 -10.70 -10.46
C ARG A 190 15.76 -9.63 -11.22
N GLN A 191 15.10 -10.00 -12.31
CA GLN A 191 14.27 -9.09 -13.09
C GLN A 191 13.06 -8.56 -12.31
N ARG A 192 12.47 -9.35 -11.40
CA ARG A 192 11.39 -8.91 -10.50
C ARG A 192 11.79 -7.79 -9.53
N PHE A 193 13.08 -7.63 -9.26
CA PHE A 193 13.61 -6.56 -8.41
C PHE A 193 13.90 -5.26 -9.17
N TYR A 194 13.61 -5.20 -10.48
CA TYR A 194 13.68 -3.97 -11.24
C TYR A 194 12.33 -3.25 -11.25
N VAL A 195 12.37 -1.94 -11.04
CA VAL A 195 11.26 -1.01 -11.30
C VAL A 195 11.85 0.10 -12.16
N ASP A 196 11.19 0.40 -13.27
CA ASP A 196 11.62 1.45 -14.18
C ASP A 196 11.20 2.82 -13.63
N LEU A 197 12.10 3.46 -12.89
CA LEU A 197 11.86 4.76 -12.28
C LEU A 197 11.72 5.89 -13.30
N HIS A 198 12.28 5.73 -14.51
CA HIS A 198 12.12 6.74 -15.57
C HIS A 198 10.66 6.86 -16.01
N ARG A 199 9.91 5.75 -16.07
CA ARG A 199 8.48 5.79 -16.39
C ARG A 199 7.67 6.57 -15.36
N TYR A 200 8.02 6.45 -14.08
CA TYR A 200 7.39 7.23 -13.02
C TYR A 200 7.73 8.72 -13.15
N ALA A 201 9.01 9.04 -13.38
CA ALA A 201 9.45 10.43 -13.54
C ALA A 201 8.84 11.09 -14.77
N GLU A 202 8.73 10.38 -15.89
CA GLU A 202 8.09 10.86 -17.11
C GLU A 202 6.59 11.11 -16.88
N ALA A 203 5.86 10.14 -16.32
CA ALA A 203 4.44 10.31 -16.00
C ALA A 203 4.20 11.44 -14.98
N PHE A 204 5.15 11.69 -14.07
CA PHE A 204 5.09 12.79 -13.11
C PHE A 204 5.43 14.16 -13.73
N ALA A 205 6.39 14.25 -14.65
CA ALA A 205 6.78 15.52 -15.25
C ALA A 205 5.87 15.94 -16.41
N VAL A 206 5.57 15.01 -17.31
CA VAL A 206 4.81 15.25 -18.56
C VAL A 206 3.82 14.08 -18.76
N PRO A 207 2.71 14.03 -18.01
CA PRO A 207 1.74 12.95 -18.13
C PRO A 207 1.11 12.94 -19.53
N ASP A 208 1.01 11.76 -20.13
CA ASP A 208 0.28 11.54 -21.38
C ASP A 208 -1.22 11.76 -21.13
N PRO A 209 -1.86 12.76 -21.79
CA PRO A 209 -3.28 13.07 -21.57
C PRO A 209 -4.22 11.89 -21.82
N ASP A 210 -3.91 11.03 -22.79
CA ASP A 210 -4.75 9.87 -23.09
C ASP A 210 -4.64 8.81 -22.00
N LYS A 211 -3.45 8.63 -21.42
CA LYS A 211 -3.26 7.75 -20.26
C LYS A 211 -3.91 8.32 -19.00
N VAL A 212 -3.84 9.63 -18.77
CA VAL A 212 -4.56 10.27 -17.66
C VAL A 212 -6.06 10.04 -17.80
N ARG A 213 -6.64 10.32 -18.97
CA ARG A 213 -8.06 10.09 -19.23
C ARG A 213 -8.42 8.63 -19.00
N ARG A 214 -7.71 7.70 -19.64
CA ARG A 214 -8.03 6.26 -19.58
C ARG A 214 -7.86 5.68 -18.17
N PHE A 215 -6.81 6.05 -17.46
CA PHE A 215 -6.44 5.38 -16.20
C PHE A 215 -6.96 6.08 -14.96
N ILE A 216 -7.25 7.37 -15.01
CA ILE A 216 -7.71 8.15 -13.85
C ILE A 216 -9.18 8.55 -14.01
N VAL A 217 -9.55 9.15 -15.14
CA VAL A 217 -10.89 9.71 -15.35
C VAL A 217 -11.89 8.61 -15.67
N ASP A 218 -11.66 7.83 -16.72
CA ASP A 218 -12.59 6.81 -17.22
C ASP A 218 -12.79 5.66 -16.23
N THR A 219 -11.77 5.37 -15.41
CA THR A 219 -11.84 4.38 -14.32
C THR A 219 -12.50 4.92 -13.04
N HIS A 220 -12.76 6.24 -12.99
CA HIS A 220 -13.16 6.94 -11.77
C HIS A 220 -12.23 6.60 -10.60
N PHE A 221 -10.91 6.74 -10.81
CA PHE A 221 -9.90 6.25 -9.87
C PHE A 221 -9.95 6.97 -8.52
N TYR A 222 -10.04 8.30 -8.53
CA TYR A 222 -9.99 9.14 -7.34
C TYR A 222 -10.89 10.37 -7.52
N ASP A 223 -11.71 10.68 -6.52
CA ASP A 223 -12.51 11.89 -6.47
C ASP A 223 -12.40 12.56 -5.09
N LEU A 224 -11.92 13.80 -5.05
CA LEU A 224 -11.82 14.57 -3.80
C LEU A 224 -13.19 14.92 -3.21
N GLN A 225 -14.30 14.75 -3.92
CA GLN A 225 -15.65 14.95 -3.35
C GLN A 225 -16.12 13.77 -2.51
N ASP A 226 -15.52 12.58 -2.66
CA ASP A 226 -15.85 11.41 -1.86
C ASP A 226 -15.66 11.69 -0.37
N ALA A 227 -16.71 11.48 0.41
CA ALA A 227 -16.74 11.87 1.82
C ALA A 227 -15.60 11.22 2.64
N VAL A 228 -15.31 9.93 2.37
CA VAL A 228 -14.24 9.21 3.07
C VAL A 228 -12.85 9.77 2.73
N ILE A 229 -12.64 10.21 1.48
CA ILE A 229 -11.41 10.84 1.04
C ILE A 229 -11.28 12.21 1.70
N ARG A 230 -12.32 13.05 1.64
CA ARG A 230 -12.33 14.37 2.31
C ARG A 230 -12.02 14.27 3.79
N LEU A 231 -12.64 13.31 4.49
CA LEU A 231 -12.37 13.07 5.89
C LEU A 231 -10.90 12.68 6.12
N ALA A 232 -10.35 11.72 5.37
CA ALA A 232 -8.94 11.33 5.48
C ALA A 232 -7.98 12.51 5.24
N ARG A 233 -8.26 13.36 4.24
CA ARG A 233 -7.48 14.58 3.96
C ARG A 233 -7.59 15.62 5.08
N SER A 234 -8.78 15.79 5.67
CA SER A 234 -9.00 16.70 6.80
C SER A 234 -8.22 16.27 8.05
N ILE A 235 -8.22 14.96 8.34
CA ILE A 235 -7.42 14.37 9.42
C ILE A 235 -5.93 14.56 9.16
N GLN A 236 -5.46 14.33 7.93
CA GLN A 236 -4.04 14.53 7.58
C GLN A 236 -3.58 15.95 7.87
N ARG A 237 -4.41 16.96 7.58
CA ARG A 237 -4.11 18.38 7.87
C ARG A 237 -4.17 18.75 9.36
N GLY A 238 -4.57 17.82 10.22
CA GLY A 238 -4.74 18.06 11.66
C GLY A 238 -6.07 18.74 12.03
N GLU A 239 -6.99 18.88 11.07
CA GLU A 239 -8.30 19.53 11.26
C GLU A 239 -9.42 18.61 10.75
N PRO A 240 -9.77 17.54 11.49
CA PRO A 240 -10.83 16.61 11.07
C PRO A 240 -12.16 17.33 10.84
N ASP A 241 -12.76 17.11 9.67
CA ASP A 241 -14.06 17.68 9.33
C ASP A 241 -15.18 16.98 10.13
N GLY A 242 -15.58 17.61 11.24
CA GLY A 242 -16.62 17.10 12.13
C GLY A 242 -18.02 17.06 11.50
N THR A 243 -18.21 17.55 10.27
CA THR A 243 -19.48 17.42 9.54
C THR A 243 -19.61 16.09 8.79
N ILE A 244 -18.50 15.35 8.62
CA ILE A 244 -18.48 14.07 7.93
C ILE A 244 -18.60 12.93 8.96
N ASP A 245 -19.74 12.26 8.96
CA ASP A 245 -19.92 11.01 9.71
C ASP A 245 -19.12 9.88 9.05
N LEU A 246 -18.17 9.28 9.78
CA LEU A 246 -17.29 8.24 9.25
C LEU A 246 -18.08 7.03 8.75
N ASP A 247 -19.09 6.57 9.49
CA ASP A 247 -19.84 5.38 9.12
C ASP A 247 -20.68 5.60 7.87
N ALA A 248 -21.30 6.78 7.73
CA ALA A 248 -21.96 7.19 6.51
C ALA A 248 -20.98 7.27 5.34
N ALA A 249 -19.82 7.90 5.52
CA ALA A 249 -18.79 8.00 4.49
C ALA A 249 -18.30 6.62 4.03
N ILE A 250 -18.11 5.67 4.94
CA ILE A 250 -17.71 4.28 4.63
C ILE A 250 -18.84 3.52 3.92
N ARG A 251 -20.11 3.76 4.26
CA ARG A 251 -21.25 3.16 3.53
C ARG A 251 -21.32 3.69 2.09
N ASP A 252 -21.28 5.00 1.93
CA ASP A 252 -21.43 5.68 0.63
C ASP A 252 -20.25 5.39 -0.32
N ALA A 253 -19.07 5.14 0.25
CA ALA A 253 -17.87 4.79 -0.50
C ALA A 253 -18.01 3.51 -1.37
N ALA A 254 -19.05 2.69 -1.16
CA ALA A 254 -19.31 1.49 -1.97
C ALA A 254 -19.60 1.78 -3.45
N SER A 255 -20.11 2.97 -3.77
CA SER A 255 -20.45 3.39 -5.14
C SER A 255 -19.66 4.63 -5.60
N GLN A 256 -18.57 4.94 -4.91
CA GLN A 256 -17.72 6.11 -5.17
C GLN A 256 -16.47 5.71 -5.97
N SER A 257 -15.43 6.56 -5.98
CA SER A 257 -14.19 6.28 -6.71
C SER A 257 -13.52 4.97 -6.27
N GLN A 258 -12.68 4.41 -7.13
CA GLN A 258 -11.93 3.18 -6.84
C GLN A 258 -11.08 3.32 -5.58
N TYR A 259 -10.50 4.49 -5.36
CA TYR A 259 -9.74 4.79 -4.14
C TYR A 259 -10.65 4.81 -2.90
N ALA A 260 -11.82 5.45 -2.96
CA ALA A 260 -12.79 5.42 -1.85
C ALA A 260 -13.26 3.99 -1.53
N GLN A 261 -13.51 3.16 -2.55
CA GLN A 261 -13.86 1.75 -2.36
C GLN A 261 -12.72 0.95 -1.69
N ALA A 262 -11.45 1.25 -2.00
CA ALA A 262 -10.31 0.66 -1.32
C ALA A 262 -10.22 1.08 0.16
N LEU A 263 -10.43 2.37 0.46
CA LEU A 263 -10.47 2.89 1.83
C LEU A 263 -11.59 2.27 2.66
N ARG A 264 -12.79 2.16 2.08
CA ARG A 264 -13.92 1.47 2.67
C ARG A 264 -13.55 0.05 3.08
N ARG A 265 -13.00 -0.71 2.14
CA ARG A 265 -12.65 -2.11 2.36
C ARG A 265 -11.55 -2.26 3.41
N GLY A 266 -10.52 -1.42 3.37
CA GLY A 266 -9.44 -1.41 4.36
C GLY A 266 -9.97 -1.11 5.77
N THR A 267 -10.81 -0.09 5.89
CA THR A 267 -11.46 0.29 7.16
C THR A 267 -12.33 -0.84 7.71
N LEU A 268 -13.17 -1.46 6.88
CA LEU A 268 -14.00 -2.61 7.29
C LEU A 268 -13.16 -3.82 7.72
N TYR A 269 -12.01 -4.06 7.08
CA TYR A 269 -11.09 -5.11 7.51
C TYR A 269 -10.45 -4.79 8.86
N LEU A 270 -10.08 -3.54 9.11
CA LEU A 270 -9.55 -3.11 10.41
C LEU A 270 -10.62 -3.19 11.51
N GLN A 271 -11.87 -2.82 11.24
CA GLN A 271 -13.00 -2.98 12.17
C GLN A 271 -13.23 -4.45 12.52
N ALA A 272 -13.35 -5.33 11.53
CA ALA A 272 -13.53 -6.77 11.79
C ALA A 272 -12.34 -7.38 12.55
N ALA A 273 -11.11 -6.98 12.21
CA ALA A 273 -9.92 -7.42 12.92
C ALA A 273 -9.89 -6.90 14.37
N SER A 274 -10.35 -5.67 14.61
CA SER A 274 -10.51 -5.07 15.94
C SER A 274 -11.54 -5.84 16.77
N ASP A 275 -12.71 -6.14 16.20
CA ASP A 275 -13.74 -6.96 16.83
C ASP A 275 -13.22 -8.34 17.22
N PHE A 276 -12.46 -8.98 16.34
CA PHE A 276 -11.82 -10.25 16.64
C PHE A 276 -10.76 -10.10 17.74
N PHE A 277 -9.99 -9.02 17.72
CA PHE A 277 -8.95 -8.75 18.71
C PHE A 277 -9.53 -8.60 20.12
N GLU A 278 -10.69 -7.95 20.25
CA GLU A 278 -11.40 -7.80 21.52
C GLU A 278 -12.27 -9.02 21.89
N GLY A 279 -12.41 -9.99 20.99
CA GLY A 279 -13.23 -11.17 21.22
C GLY A 279 -14.73 -10.99 21.01
N ARG A 280 -15.13 -9.92 20.31
CA ARG A 280 -16.52 -9.65 19.92
C ARG A 280 -16.99 -10.60 18.80
N ILE A 281 -16.08 -11.07 17.96
CA ILE A 281 -16.37 -12.06 16.92
C ILE A 281 -15.40 -13.26 16.97
N ALA A 282 -15.85 -14.39 16.43
CA ALA A 282 -15.06 -15.61 16.31
C ALA A 282 -14.09 -15.55 15.12
N ARG A 283 -13.15 -16.49 15.08
CA ARG A 283 -12.13 -16.62 14.02
C ARG A 283 -12.77 -16.79 12.64
N GLU A 284 -13.81 -17.62 12.56
CA GLU A 284 -14.54 -17.92 11.33
C GLU A 284 -15.22 -16.65 10.80
N SER A 285 -15.83 -15.86 11.68
CA SER A 285 -16.47 -14.59 11.32
C SER A 285 -15.46 -13.56 10.80
N LEU A 286 -14.25 -13.51 11.37
CA LEU A 286 -13.16 -12.70 10.84
C LEU A 286 -12.75 -13.17 9.45
N MET A 287 -12.56 -14.48 9.26
CA MET A 287 -12.22 -15.04 7.95
C MET A 287 -13.28 -14.67 6.91
N ASP A 288 -14.56 -14.86 7.22
CA ASP A 288 -15.68 -14.50 6.34
C ASP A 288 -15.70 -13.00 6.01
N ALA A 289 -15.39 -12.13 6.97
CA ALA A 289 -15.28 -10.69 6.71
C ALA A 289 -14.15 -10.37 5.71
N LEU A 290 -12.98 -11.01 5.87
CA LEU A 290 -11.83 -10.85 4.97
C LEU A 290 -12.00 -11.54 3.62
N GLU A 291 -12.96 -12.47 3.50
CA GLU A 291 -13.29 -13.19 2.27
C GLU A 291 -14.46 -12.59 1.49
N ARG A 292 -15.46 -12.01 2.15
CA ARG A 292 -16.58 -11.30 1.48
C ARG A 292 -16.09 -10.21 0.54
N GLY A 293 -14.93 -9.61 0.83
CA GLY A 293 -14.27 -8.71 -0.11
C GLY A 293 -13.94 -9.37 -1.47
N LYS A 294 -13.62 -10.66 -1.54
CA LYS A 294 -13.33 -11.33 -2.83
C LYS A 294 -14.56 -11.36 -3.76
N GLN A 295 -15.78 -11.26 -3.22
CA GLN A 295 -17.03 -11.50 -3.96
C GLN A 295 -17.67 -10.22 -4.53
N GLY A 296 -17.09 -9.04 -4.29
CA GLY A 296 -17.64 -7.76 -4.77
C GLY A 296 -16.97 -7.23 -6.03
N VAL A 297 -17.35 -7.78 -7.19
CA VAL A 297 -17.57 -7.06 -8.46
C VAL A 297 -18.75 -7.79 -9.13
N SER A 298 -19.96 -7.29 -8.88
CA SER A 298 -21.17 -7.63 -9.63
C SER A 298 -21.95 -6.35 -9.89
#